data_AF-M1W3N7-F1
#
_entry.id   AF-M1W3N7-F1
#
_cell.length_a   1.000
_cell.length_b   1.000
_cell.length_c   1.000
_cell.angle_alpha   90.00
_cell.angle_beta   90.00
_cell.angle_gamma   90.00
#
_symmetry.space_group_name_H-M   'P 1'
#
loop_
_entity.id
_entity.type
_entity.pdbx_description
1 polymer ?
#
loop_
_entity_poly.entity_id
_entity_poly.type
_entity_poly.pdbx_seq_one_letter_code
_entity_poly.pdbx_strand_id
1 'polypeptide(L)'
;MLGHAKAFLLSLGLTTAVSALGNAVVYNNCNFPVTVWSVGSNVSPGKTLQHGGSYSEVFTRDPKTGGRAIKITRGEFGLFNNEPQTVFAYTLNDQTIWYDLSDVFGDAFKGSKMVVKSVDKACPAIVWPNGLPMGPGVSEVKNCGVGADVKLSLCAN
;
A
#
# COMPACT_ATOMS: atom_id res chain seq x y z
N MET A 1 29.30 -50.83 40.94
CA MET A 1 29.37 -49.71 39.97
C MET A 1 27.94 -49.23 39.72
N LEU A 2 27.50 -48.16 40.41
CA LEU A 2 26.16 -47.58 40.23
C LEU A 2 26.25 -46.40 39.24
N GLY A 3 25.72 -46.58 38.04
CA GLY A 3 25.63 -45.53 37.03
C GLY A 3 24.49 -44.57 37.32
N HIS A 4 24.79 -43.28 37.44
CA HIS A 4 23.80 -42.21 37.59
C HIS A 4 23.35 -41.73 36.21
N ALA A 5 22.10 -42.00 35.84
CA ALA A 5 21.50 -41.44 34.64
C ALA A 5 21.14 -39.96 34.88
N LYS A 6 21.83 -39.04 34.21
CA LYS A 6 21.47 -37.61 34.18
C LYS A 6 20.32 -37.41 33.19
N ALA A 7 19.14 -37.06 33.70
CA ALA A 7 18.03 -36.61 32.87
C ALA A 7 18.31 -35.19 32.34
N PHE A 8 18.31 -35.04 31.01
CA PHE A 8 18.45 -33.75 30.33
C PHE A 8 17.06 -33.21 30.01
N LEU A 9 16.64 -32.14 30.68
CA LEU A 9 15.37 -31.46 30.39
C LEU A 9 15.54 -30.62 29.12
N LEU A 10 14.86 -30.99 28.03
CA LEU A 10 14.73 -30.15 26.84
C LEU A 10 13.66 -29.08 27.08
N SER A 11 14.09 -27.83 27.24
CA SER A 11 13.20 -26.67 27.19
C SER A 11 12.86 -26.34 25.72
N LEU A 12 11.61 -26.58 25.32
CA LEU A 12 11.09 -26.04 24.06
C LEU A 12 10.84 -24.54 24.22
N GLY A 13 11.72 -23.70 23.68
CA GLY A 13 11.47 -22.28 23.56
C GLY A 13 10.39 -22.01 22.52
N LEU A 14 9.32 -21.30 22.89
CA LEU A 14 8.37 -20.75 21.93
C LEU A 14 9.08 -19.63 21.15
N THR A 15 9.43 -19.91 19.90
CA THR A 15 9.84 -18.86 18.96
C THR A 15 8.58 -18.11 18.51
N THR A 16 8.45 -16.85 18.90
CA THR A 16 7.44 -15.98 18.33
C THR A 16 7.81 -15.75 16.86
N ALA A 17 7.01 -16.29 15.94
CA ALA A 17 7.16 -15.99 14.52
C ALA A 17 6.87 -14.50 14.33
N VAL A 18 7.92 -13.69 14.11
CA VAL A 18 7.76 -12.31 13.66
C VAL A 18 7.21 -12.40 12.24
N SER A 19 5.92 -12.11 12.06
CA SER A 19 5.35 -11.97 10.71
C SER A 19 6.04 -10.79 10.04
N ALA A 20 6.72 -11.03 8.92
CA ALA A 20 7.18 -9.95 8.07
C ALA A 20 5.94 -9.19 7.57
N LEU A 21 5.96 -7.86 7.72
CA LEU A 21 4.90 -7.02 7.18
C LEU A 21 5.02 -6.99 5.65
N GLY A 22 3.88 -6.96 4.97
CA GLY A 22 3.79 -6.70 3.53
C GLY A 22 4.08 -5.24 3.20
N ASN A 23 3.89 -4.91 1.92
CA ASN A 23 4.16 -3.60 1.35
C ASN A 23 2.92 -2.95 0.75
N ALA A 24 2.89 -1.63 0.77
CA ALA A 24 2.07 -0.83 -0.12
C ALA A 24 2.83 -0.64 -1.45
N VAL A 25 2.25 -1.12 -2.55
CA VAL A 25 2.89 -1.14 -3.87
C VAL A 25 2.08 -0.31 -4.88
N VAL A 26 2.75 0.52 -5.66
CA VAL A 26 2.18 1.17 -6.85
C VAL A 26 2.88 0.62 -8.08
N TYR A 27 2.10 0.13 -9.04
CA TYR A 27 2.58 -0.36 -10.33
C TYR A 27 2.02 0.47 -11.47
N ASN A 28 2.89 1.05 -12.29
CA ASN A 28 2.50 1.83 -13.45
C ASN A 28 2.37 0.95 -14.70
N ASN A 29 1.16 0.52 -15.04
CA ASN A 29 0.87 -0.13 -16.33
C ASN A 29 0.46 0.87 -17.42
N CYS A 30 0.38 2.16 -17.13
CA CYS A 30 0.05 3.17 -18.11
C CYS A 30 1.17 3.32 -19.15
N ASN A 31 0.83 3.78 -20.35
CA ASN A 31 1.80 4.09 -21.41
C ASN A 31 2.43 5.49 -21.26
N PHE A 32 2.28 6.12 -20.10
CA PHE A 32 2.84 7.42 -19.76
C PHE A 32 3.49 7.36 -18.36
N PRO A 33 4.49 8.22 -18.09
CA PRO A 33 5.09 8.30 -16.76
C PRO A 33 4.10 8.87 -15.73
N VAL A 34 4.27 8.46 -14.48
CA VAL A 34 3.57 9.01 -13.32
C VAL A 34 4.58 9.32 -12.23
N THR A 35 4.28 10.22 -11.32
CA THR A 35 5.14 10.52 -10.17
C THR A 35 4.44 10.16 -8.88
N VAL A 36 5.17 9.54 -7.96
CA VAL A 36 4.64 9.08 -6.67
C VAL A 36 5.40 9.69 -5.51
N TRP A 37 4.68 9.95 -4.41
CA TRP A 37 5.23 10.43 -3.14
C TRP A 37 4.60 9.66 -1.98
N SER A 38 5.41 9.26 -1.01
CA SER A 38 4.91 8.81 0.29
C SER A 38 4.73 10.01 1.20
N VAL A 39 3.51 10.19 1.70
CA VAL A 39 3.09 11.33 2.50
C VAL A 39 2.55 10.84 3.83
N GLY A 40 3.22 11.21 4.91
CA GLY A 40 2.76 11.07 6.30
C GLY A 40 3.05 12.36 7.05
N SER A 41 3.69 12.25 8.22
CA SER A 41 4.26 13.41 8.92
C SER A 41 5.36 14.13 8.14
N ASN A 42 5.98 13.45 7.17
CA ASN A 42 6.93 13.99 6.21
C ASN A 42 6.53 13.57 4.80
N VAL A 43 7.02 14.31 3.80
CA VAL A 43 6.84 14.01 2.37
C VAL A 43 8.15 13.47 1.83
N SER A 44 8.12 12.29 1.18
CA SER A 44 9.29 11.74 0.50
C SER A 44 9.66 12.58 -0.73
N PRO A 45 10.89 12.47 -1.26
CA PRO A 45 11.16 12.88 -2.64
C PRO A 45 10.20 12.19 -3.61
N GLY A 46 9.83 12.90 -4.68
CA GLY A 46 9.03 12.34 -5.76
C GLY A 46 9.79 11.30 -6.54
N LYS A 47 9.16 10.18 -6.87
CA LYS A 47 9.73 9.14 -7.74
C LYS A 47 8.89 9.01 -9.01
N THR A 48 9.49 9.30 -10.16
CA THR A 48 8.85 9.10 -11.46
C THR A 48 8.95 7.62 -11.87
N LEU A 49 7.81 7.00 -12.15
CA LEU A 49 7.67 5.64 -12.63
C LEU A 49 7.36 5.66 -14.11
N GLN A 50 8.27 5.12 -14.93
CA GLN A 50 7.99 4.84 -16.33
C GLN A 50 7.01 3.67 -16.46
N HIS A 51 6.53 3.40 -17.68
CA HIS A 51 5.74 2.21 -17.98
C HIS A 51 6.45 0.94 -17.48
N GLY A 52 5.71 0.07 -16.78
CA GLY A 52 6.23 -1.14 -16.14
C GLY A 52 7.00 -0.90 -14.84
N GLY A 53 7.19 0.36 -14.44
CA GLY A 53 7.88 0.73 -13.21
C GLY A 53 7.02 0.54 -11.95
N SER A 54 7.69 0.38 -10.81
CA SER A 54 7.03 0.25 -9.51
C SER A 54 7.67 1.08 -8.40
N TYR A 55 6.82 1.39 -7.43
CA TYR A 55 7.17 1.93 -6.13
C TYR A 55 6.64 1.00 -5.05
N SER A 56 7.38 0.85 -3.96
CA SER A 56 6.99 0.01 -2.84
C SER A 56 7.53 0.61 -1.55
N GLU A 57 6.74 0.54 -0.49
CA GLU A 57 7.20 0.76 0.88
C GLU A 57 6.56 -0.26 1.82
N VAL A 58 7.33 -0.71 2.82
CA VAL A 58 6.82 -1.62 3.85
C VAL A 58 5.70 -0.92 4.62
N PHE A 59 4.66 -1.65 5.01
CA PHE A 59 3.61 -1.08 5.86
C PHE A 59 4.22 -0.55 7.16
N THR A 60 3.98 0.73 7.43
CA THR A 60 4.37 1.39 8.67
C THR A 60 3.21 2.19 9.24
N ARG A 61 3.25 2.44 10.54
CA ARG A 61 2.35 3.39 11.20
C ARG A 61 3.08 4.72 11.35
N ASP A 62 2.60 5.78 10.71
CA ASP A 62 3.14 7.12 10.99
C ASP A 62 2.71 7.54 12.40
N PRO A 63 3.64 7.91 13.30
CA PRO A 63 3.30 8.19 14.69
C PRO A 63 2.49 9.48 14.90
N LYS A 64 2.45 10.40 13.92
CA LYS A 64 1.70 11.66 14.03
C LYS A 64 0.39 11.61 13.25
N THR A 65 0.40 11.08 12.03
CA THR A 65 -0.77 11.04 11.16
C THR A 65 -1.55 9.72 11.26
N GLY A 66 -1.00 8.70 11.92
CA GLY A 66 -1.61 7.38 12.09
C GLY A 66 -1.49 6.47 10.87
N GLY A 67 -1.43 7.03 9.66
CA GLY A 67 -1.24 6.31 8.40
C GLY A 67 -0.39 7.08 7.40
N ARG A 68 -0.25 6.51 6.21
CA ARG A 68 0.46 7.10 5.07
C ARG A 68 -0.42 7.13 3.84
N ALA A 69 -0.15 8.09 2.98
CA ALA A 69 -0.78 8.25 1.68
C ALA A 69 0.31 8.22 0.61
N ILE A 70 0.25 7.23 -0.28
CA ILE A 70 1.01 7.27 -1.53
C ILE A 70 0.19 8.08 -2.51
N LYS A 71 0.65 9.29 -2.80
CA LYS A 71 0.01 10.20 -3.75
C LYS A 71 0.61 10.02 -5.14
N ILE A 72 -0.23 10.01 -6.16
CA ILE A 72 0.16 9.76 -7.55
C ILE A 72 -0.40 10.87 -8.44
N THR A 73 0.47 11.47 -9.25
CA THR A 73 0.11 12.46 -10.28
C THR A 73 0.72 12.10 -11.62
N ARG A 74 0.23 12.75 -12.69
CA ARG A 74 0.81 12.60 -14.04
C ARG A 74 1.97 13.56 -14.29
N GLY A 75 1.93 14.77 -13.73
CA GLY A 75 3.04 15.70 -13.78
C GLY A 75 4.07 15.44 -12.68
N GLU A 76 5.34 15.74 -12.97
CA GLU A 76 6.48 15.52 -12.07
C GLU A 76 6.41 16.37 -10.79
N PHE A 77 5.71 17.50 -10.83
CA PHE A 77 5.53 18.41 -9.69
C PHE A 77 4.09 18.45 -9.18
N GLY A 78 3.26 17.48 -9.61
CA GLY A 78 1.82 17.47 -9.39
C GLY A 78 1.37 17.58 -7.93
N LEU A 79 2.21 17.12 -7.00
CA LEU A 79 1.95 17.23 -5.56
C LEU A 79 1.85 18.70 -5.09
N PHE A 80 2.57 19.62 -5.71
CA PHE A 80 2.80 20.98 -5.20
C PHE A 80 2.08 22.08 -6.00
N ASN A 81 1.38 21.73 -7.07
CA ASN A 81 0.75 22.70 -7.99
C ASN A 81 -0.75 22.45 -8.20
N ASN A 82 -1.41 21.71 -7.29
CA ASN A 82 -2.83 21.36 -7.35
C ASN A 82 -3.24 20.57 -8.62
N GLU A 83 -2.32 19.81 -9.22
CA GLU A 83 -2.73 18.81 -10.21
C GLU A 83 -3.63 17.75 -9.58
N PRO A 84 -4.52 17.10 -10.36
CA PRO A 84 -5.27 15.92 -9.92
C PRO A 84 -4.34 14.87 -9.30
N GLN A 85 -4.72 14.33 -8.14
CA GLN A 85 -3.94 13.35 -7.39
C GLN A 85 -4.82 12.17 -7.03
N THR A 86 -4.42 10.98 -7.46
CA THR A 86 -4.93 9.75 -6.87
C THR A 86 -4.16 9.43 -5.60
N VAL A 87 -4.90 9.03 -4.57
CA VAL A 87 -4.40 8.80 -3.22
C VAL A 87 -4.64 7.35 -2.87
N PHE A 88 -3.55 6.58 -2.79
CA PHE A 88 -3.54 5.23 -2.23
C PHE A 88 -3.03 5.30 -0.80
N ALA A 89 -3.95 5.32 0.17
CA ALA A 89 -3.60 5.44 1.57
C ALA A 89 -3.69 4.11 2.29
N TYR A 90 -2.92 3.98 3.35
CA TYR A 90 -2.95 2.83 4.24
C TYR A 90 -2.68 3.20 5.69
N THR A 91 -3.26 2.42 6.60
CA THR A 91 -3.08 2.54 8.05
C THR A 91 -2.82 1.17 8.64
N LEU A 92 -1.63 0.99 9.20
CA LEU A 92 -1.28 -0.19 9.97
C LEU A 92 -1.80 -0.02 11.41
N ASN A 93 -2.73 -0.88 11.81
CA ASN A 93 -3.23 -0.96 13.18
C ASN A 93 -3.19 -2.41 13.66
N ASP A 94 -2.29 -2.69 14.61
CA ASP A 94 -1.98 -4.04 15.09
C ASP A 94 -1.64 -5.00 13.93
N GLN A 95 -2.43 -6.08 13.78
CA GLN A 95 -2.28 -7.09 12.73
C GLN A 95 -3.19 -6.83 11.52
N THR A 96 -3.79 -5.65 11.43
CA THR A 96 -4.68 -5.24 10.34
C THR A 96 -4.08 -4.11 9.52
N ILE A 97 -4.06 -4.28 8.21
CA ILE A 97 -3.80 -3.19 7.28
C ILE A 97 -5.13 -2.68 6.72
N TRP A 98 -5.41 -1.40 6.94
CA TRP A 98 -6.49 -0.70 6.26
C TRP A 98 -5.92 -0.01 5.04
N TYR A 99 -6.61 -0.06 3.91
CA TYR A 99 -6.21 0.60 2.68
C TYR A 99 -7.40 1.21 1.97
N ASP A 100 -7.17 2.34 1.33
CA ASP A 100 -8.20 3.05 0.59
C ASP A 100 -7.67 3.67 -0.70
N LEU A 101 -8.61 3.94 -1.61
CA LEU A 101 -8.38 4.69 -2.82
C LEU A 101 -9.33 5.90 -2.83
N SER A 102 -8.77 7.08 -3.09
CA SER A 102 -9.50 8.33 -3.21
C SER A 102 -8.80 9.26 -4.20
N ASP A 103 -9.47 10.34 -4.61
CA ASP A 103 -8.92 11.39 -5.47
C ASP A 103 -9.05 12.76 -4.79
N VAL A 104 -8.06 13.64 -5.01
CA VAL A 104 -8.10 15.05 -4.62
C VAL A 104 -7.68 15.92 -5.82
N PHE A 105 -8.23 17.13 -5.89
CA PHE A 105 -7.97 18.08 -6.98
C PHE A 105 -8.36 17.59 -8.40
N GLY A 106 -9.18 16.54 -8.48
CA GLY A 106 -9.72 15.98 -9.71
C GLY A 106 -9.29 14.52 -9.95
N ASP A 107 -9.70 13.98 -11.09
CA ASP A 107 -9.54 12.55 -11.41
C ASP A 107 -8.32 12.31 -12.33
N ALA A 108 -7.15 12.00 -11.75
CA ALA A 108 -5.89 11.91 -12.50
C ALA A 108 -5.90 10.81 -13.59
N PHE A 109 -6.67 9.74 -13.36
CA PHE A 109 -6.71 8.55 -14.21
C PHE A 109 -8.07 8.29 -14.84
N LYS A 110 -8.92 9.32 -14.95
CA LYS A 110 -10.22 9.20 -15.63
C LYS A 110 -10.08 8.53 -17.01
N GLY A 111 -10.90 7.50 -17.23
CA GLY A 111 -10.88 6.66 -18.43
C GLY A 111 -9.90 5.48 -18.36
N SER A 112 -9.14 5.33 -17.27
CA SER A 112 -8.18 4.23 -17.09
C SER A 112 -8.53 3.41 -15.85
N LYS A 113 -8.73 2.11 -15.99
CA LYS A 113 -9.08 1.23 -14.87
C LYS A 113 -7.98 1.25 -13.79
N MET A 114 -8.39 1.30 -12.53
CA MET A 114 -7.50 1.27 -11.37
C MET A 114 -7.92 0.13 -10.45
N VAL A 115 -6.95 -0.62 -9.92
CA VAL A 115 -7.23 -1.76 -9.04
C VAL A 115 -6.29 -1.76 -7.85
N VAL A 116 -6.84 -1.69 -6.64
CA VAL A 116 -6.11 -2.00 -5.40
C VAL A 116 -6.45 -3.43 -5.00
N LYS A 117 -5.44 -4.29 -4.88
CA LYS A 117 -5.62 -5.69 -4.54
C LYS A 117 -4.43 -6.26 -3.79
N SER A 118 -4.70 -7.08 -2.77
CA SER A 118 -3.67 -7.84 -2.07
C SER A 118 -3.18 -9.04 -2.87
N VAL A 119 -1.92 -9.43 -2.65
CA VAL A 119 -1.40 -10.74 -3.09
C VAL A 119 -2.20 -11.88 -2.44
N ASP A 120 -2.64 -11.69 -1.20
CA ASP A 120 -3.62 -12.58 -0.57
C ASP A 120 -5.00 -12.36 -1.22
N LYS A 121 -5.45 -13.39 -1.94
CA LYS A 121 -6.69 -13.36 -2.73
C LYS A 121 -7.95 -13.37 -1.86
N ALA A 122 -7.85 -13.68 -0.56
CA ALA A 122 -8.95 -13.59 0.37
C ALA A 122 -9.30 -12.13 0.72
N CYS A 123 -8.34 -11.21 0.56
CA CYS A 123 -8.57 -9.80 0.82
C CYS A 123 -9.49 -9.17 -0.25
N PRO A 124 -10.41 -8.28 0.15
CA PRO A 124 -11.27 -7.57 -0.80
C PRO A 124 -10.47 -6.62 -1.71
N ALA A 125 -10.90 -6.43 -2.95
CA ALA A 125 -10.30 -5.45 -3.86
C ALA A 125 -11.08 -4.13 -3.87
N ILE A 126 -10.41 -3.05 -4.26
CA ILE A 126 -11.03 -1.80 -4.71
C ILE A 126 -10.84 -1.74 -6.22
N VAL A 127 -11.91 -1.50 -6.97
CA VAL A 127 -11.87 -1.48 -8.44
C VAL A 127 -12.59 -0.24 -8.94
N TRP A 128 -11.85 0.64 -9.59
CA TRP A 128 -12.40 1.79 -10.31
C TRP A 128 -12.32 1.49 -11.81
N PRO A 129 -13.40 0.98 -12.43
CA PRO A 129 -13.37 0.48 -13.80
C PRO A 129 -13.00 1.56 -14.83
N ASN A 130 -13.34 2.83 -14.54
CA ASN A 130 -13.04 3.97 -15.40
C ASN A 130 -12.09 4.97 -14.74
N GLY A 131 -11.34 4.55 -13.71
CA GLY A 131 -10.43 5.43 -12.97
C GLY A 131 -11.15 6.57 -12.25
N LEU A 132 -12.36 6.27 -11.76
CA LEU A 132 -13.21 7.19 -11.02
C LEU A 132 -13.70 6.51 -9.74
N PRO A 133 -13.79 7.22 -8.61
CA PRO A 133 -14.44 6.73 -7.40
C PRO A 133 -15.92 6.43 -7.64
N MET A 134 -16.52 5.61 -6.78
CA MET A 134 -17.98 5.36 -6.78
C MET A 134 -18.84 6.62 -6.52
N GLY A 135 -18.22 7.76 -6.18
CA GLY A 135 -18.85 9.08 -6.14
C GLY A 135 -17.80 10.18 -5.88
N PRO A 136 -18.11 11.47 -6.14
CA PRO A 136 -17.16 12.56 -5.92
C PRO A 136 -16.70 12.62 -4.46
N GLY A 137 -15.38 12.64 -4.25
CA GLY A 137 -14.77 12.74 -2.91
C GLY A 137 -14.99 11.53 -2.00
N VAL A 138 -15.46 10.40 -2.54
CA VAL A 138 -15.64 9.16 -1.77
C VAL A 138 -14.30 8.44 -1.67
N SER A 139 -13.89 8.15 -0.44
CA SER A 139 -12.84 7.17 -0.16
C SER A 139 -13.46 5.78 -0.05
N GLU A 140 -12.94 4.83 -0.82
CA GLU A 140 -13.33 3.43 -0.73
C GLU A 140 -12.33 2.67 0.13
N VAL A 141 -12.74 2.33 1.36
CA VAL A 141 -11.87 1.69 2.35
C VAL A 141 -12.09 0.18 2.40
N LYS A 142 -11.01 -0.58 2.51
CA LYS A 142 -10.95 -2.03 2.72
C LYS A 142 -9.89 -2.35 3.77
N ASN A 143 -9.84 -3.60 4.22
CA ASN A 143 -8.79 -4.07 5.12
C ASN A 143 -8.40 -5.52 4.84
N CYS A 144 -7.24 -5.91 5.35
CA CYS A 144 -6.79 -7.29 5.39
C CYS A 144 -5.75 -7.54 6.49
N GLY A 145 -5.23 -8.77 6.56
CA GLY A 145 -4.06 -9.09 7.37
C GLY A 145 -2.79 -8.43 6.84
N VAL A 146 -1.82 -8.22 7.73
CA VAL A 146 -0.59 -7.44 7.43
C VAL A 146 0.50 -8.21 6.69
N GLY A 147 0.36 -9.52 6.50
CA GLY A 147 1.44 -10.39 6.00
C GLY A 147 1.62 -10.43 4.48
N ALA A 148 0.79 -9.70 3.71
CA ALA A 148 0.81 -9.72 2.25
C ALA A 148 0.79 -8.30 1.66
N ASP A 149 1.44 -8.11 0.52
CA ASP A 149 1.46 -6.83 -0.17
C ASP A 149 0.08 -6.43 -0.66
N VAL A 150 -0.24 -5.14 -0.57
CA VAL A 150 -1.41 -4.52 -1.22
C VAL A 150 -0.90 -3.64 -2.36
N LYS A 151 -1.33 -3.96 -3.59
CA LYS A 151 -0.87 -3.31 -4.80
C LYS A 151 -1.98 -2.49 -5.46
N LEU A 152 -1.72 -1.21 -5.69
CA LEU A 152 -2.42 -0.39 -6.68
C LEU A 152 -1.79 -0.61 -8.06
N SER A 153 -2.59 -1.08 -9.02
CA SER A 153 -2.23 -1.13 -10.45
C SER A 153 -2.94 -0.02 -11.21
N LEU A 154 -2.14 0.89 -11.76
CA LEU A 154 -2.59 2.02 -12.58
C LEU A 154 -2.82 1.53 -14.01
N CYS A 155 -3.87 1.98 -14.69
CA CYS A 155 -4.22 1.53 -16.05
C CYS A 155 -4.27 -0.01 -16.18
N ALA A 156 -4.96 -0.66 -15.23
CA ALA A 156 -5.09 -2.10 -15.19
C ALA A 156 -5.88 -2.64 -16.39
N ASN A 157 -5.54 -3.83 -16.85
CA ASN A 157 -6.29 -4.57 -17.88
C ASN A 157 -7.33 -5.48 -17.20
#